data_AF-A0A8X6L8B3-F1
#
_entry.id   AF-A0A8X6L8B3-F1
#
_cell.length_a   1.000
_cell.length_b   1.000
_cell.length_c   1.000
_cell.angle_alpha   90.00
_cell.angle_beta   90.00
_cell.angle_gamma   90.00
#
_symmetry.space_group_name_H-M   'P 1'
#
loop_
_entity.id
_entity.type
_entity.pdbx_description
1 polymer ?
#
loop_
_entity_poly.entity_id
_entity_poly.type
_entity_poly.pdbx_seq_one_letter_code
_entity_poly.pdbx_strand_id
1 'polypeptide(L)'
;MSFLGRGKKADLIKLANELDESESDGEDLKIIELRAKILANDAYKEDPEFVKDIFEGIVSDRIDEEREQKEQQLREFELQKIRLQNETQRVVGLQTPPQAKLELKKRLPTFNSEVDNMDLFLTLFGRQMKLLDLGEDLWVPYLMVPYPVM
;
A
#
# COMPACT_ATOMS: atom_id res chain seq x y z
N MET A 1 -8.38 2.10 -42.97
CA MET A 1 -7.75 2.89 -41.89
C MET A 1 -6.33 2.38 -41.72
N SER A 2 -5.33 3.23 -41.55
CA SER A 2 -3.94 2.79 -41.33
C SER A 2 -3.76 2.23 -39.91
N PHE A 3 -2.90 1.20 -39.73
CA PHE A 3 -2.63 0.60 -38.41
C PHE A 3 -2.01 1.60 -37.42
N LEU A 4 -1.25 2.59 -37.93
CA LEU A 4 -0.72 3.75 -37.20
C LEU A 4 -1.81 4.63 -36.53
N GLY A 5 -3.08 4.40 -36.85
CA GLY A 5 -4.25 5.01 -36.21
C GLY A 5 -4.52 4.51 -34.78
N ARG A 6 -4.03 3.32 -34.43
CA ARG A 6 -4.38 2.62 -33.19
C ARG A 6 -3.48 2.99 -31.99
N GLY A 7 -2.24 3.40 -32.24
CA GLY A 7 -1.27 3.76 -31.18
C GLY A 7 -1.28 5.24 -30.81
N LYS A 8 -0.69 5.55 -29.65
CA LYS A 8 -0.48 6.90 -29.11
C LYS A 8 0.70 7.60 -29.83
N LYS A 9 0.87 8.91 -29.60
CA LYS A 9 2.05 9.67 -30.10
C LYS A 9 3.37 8.99 -29.68
N ALA A 10 3.45 8.53 -28.42
CA ALA A 10 4.62 7.82 -27.91
C ALA A 10 4.92 6.52 -28.67
N ASP A 11 3.89 5.74 -29.04
CA ASP A 11 4.05 4.50 -29.80
C ASP A 11 4.59 4.80 -31.21
N LEU A 12 4.14 5.90 -31.84
CA LEU A 12 4.65 6.36 -33.13
C LEU A 12 6.07 6.92 -33.07
N ILE A 13 6.44 7.56 -31.96
CA ILE A 13 7.83 8.01 -31.73
C ILE A 13 8.74 6.81 -31.59
N LYS A 14 8.38 5.82 -30.75
CA LYS A 14 9.15 4.58 -30.59
C LYS A 14 9.33 3.86 -31.94
N LEU A 15 8.26 3.74 -32.72
CA LEU A 15 8.33 3.14 -34.06
C LEU A 15 9.25 3.95 -34.99
N ALA A 16 9.14 5.28 -35.00
CA ALA A 16 10.01 6.11 -35.83
C ALA A 16 11.48 6.00 -35.42
N ASN A 17 11.77 5.91 -34.12
CA ASN A 17 13.12 5.71 -33.60
C ASN A 17 13.69 4.34 -33.99
N GLU A 18 12.87 3.29 -33.99
CA GLU A 18 13.27 1.93 -34.38
C GLU A 18 13.52 1.80 -35.89
N LEU A 19 12.83 2.62 -36.70
CA LEU A 19 12.99 2.63 -38.16
C LEU A 19 14.08 3.59 -38.68
N ASP A 20 14.51 4.57 -37.88
CA ASP A 20 15.44 5.65 -38.30
C ASP A 20 16.71 5.74 -37.42
N GLU A 21 16.88 4.79 -36.48
CA GLU A 21 18.01 4.62 -35.53
C GLU A 21 18.44 5.90 -34.77
N SER A 22 17.62 6.96 -34.80
CA SER A 22 17.96 8.29 -34.31
C SER A 22 16.87 8.78 -33.35
N GLU A 23 17.15 8.68 -32.05
CA GLU A 23 16.19 8.96 -30.96
C GLU A 23 15.74 10.43 -30.86
N SER A 24 16.37 11.36 -31.61
CA SER A 24 16.30 12.80 -31.32
C SER A 24 15.26 13.60 -32.12
N ASP A 25 14.68 13.08 -33.20
CA ASP A 25 13.84 13.89 -34.10
C ASP A 25 12.33 13.76 -33.84
N GLY A 26 11.90 12.78 -33.05
CA GLY A 26 10.49 12.40 -32.92
C GLY A 26 9.67 13.22 -31.92
N GLU A 27 10.31 13.84 -30.92
CA GLU A 27 9.61 14.44 -29.78
C GLU A 27 8.83 15.72 -30.16
N ASP A 28 9.42 16.55 -31.03
CA ASP A 28 8.84 17.82 -31.47
C ASP A 28 7.83 17.68 -32.62
N LEU A 29 7.84 16.54 -33.33
CA LEU A 29 6.99 16.32 -34.49
C LEU A 29 5.52 16.08 -34.11
N LYS A 30 4.60 16.53 -34.96
CA LYS A 30 3.16 16.22 -34.81
C LYS A 30 2.89 14.77 -35.23
N ILE A 31 1.80 14.19 -34.72
CA ILE A 31 1.34 12.83 -35.09
C ILE A 31 1.23 12.67 -36.61
N ILE A 32 0.78 13.71 -37.31
CA ILE A 32 0.64 13.69 -38.78
C ILE A 32 2.02 13.63 -39.46
N GLU A 33 2.98 14.40 -38.97
CA GLU A 33 4.36 14.45 -39.49
C GLU A 33 5.09 13.13 -39.22
N LEU A 34 4.95 12.57 -38.01
CA LEU A 34 5.48 11.25 -37.64
C LEU A 34 4.95 10.16 -38.58
N ARG A 35 3.63 10.13 -38.82
CA ARG A 35 3.01 9.18 -39.76
C ARG A 35 3.53 9.37 -41.17
N ALA A 36 3.68 10.61 -41.63
CA ALA A 36 4.24 10.89 -42.96
C ALA A 36 5.69 10.41 -43.07
N LYS A 37 6.52 10.60 -42.03
CA LYS A 37 7.92 10.13 -41.97
C LYS A 37 8.01 8.60 -42.03
N ILE A 38 7.18 7.91 -41.26
CA ILE A 38 7.10 6.43 -41.27
C ILE A 38 6.67 5.91 -42.66
N LEU A 39 5.65 6.52 -43.27
CA LEU A 39 5.17 6.13 -44.61
C LEU A 39 6.21 6.41 -45.71
N ALA A 40 7.08 7.40 -45.51
CA ALA A 40 8.14 7.76 -46.45
C ALA A 40 9.43 6.94 -46.28
N ASN A 41 9.59 6.24 -45.14
CA ASN A 41 10.74 5.39 -44.85
C ASN A 41 10.75 4.17 -45.78
N ASP A 42 11.95 3.75 -46.20
CA ASP A 42 12.13 2.63 -47.12
C ASP A 42 11.71 1.30 -46.49
N ALA A 43 11.88 1.12 -45.17
CA ALA A 43 11.38 -0.07 -44.46
C ALA A 43 9.86 -0.25 -44.63
N TYR A 44 9.08 0.83 -44.62
CA TYR A 44 7.63 0.76 -44.86
C TYR A 44 7.29 0.47 -46.33
N LYS A 45 8.12 0.93 -47.27
CA LYS A 45 7.91 0.68 -48.72
C LYS A 45 8.29 -0.74 -49.10
N GLU A 46 9.34 -1.28 -48.49
CA GLU A 46 9.85 -2.63 -48.75
C GLU A 46 8.98 -3.69 -48.07
N ASP A 47 8.65 -3.51 -46.78
CA ASP A 47 7.84 -4.46 -46.04
C ASP A 47 6.89 -3.75 -45.04
N PRO A 48 5.65 -3.43 -45.47
CA PRO A 48 4.68 -2.79 -44.59
C PRO A 48 4.17 -3.72 -43.48
N GLU A 49 4.28 -5.05 -43.64
CA GLU A 49 3.84 -6.01 -42.63
C GLU A 49 4.88 -6.10 -41.51
N PHE A 50 6.17 -6.05 -41.86
CA PHE A 50 7.26 -5.93 -40.88
C PHE A 50 7.10 -4.68 -39.98
N VAL A 51 6.82 -3.52 -40.58
CA VAL A 51 6.60 -2.28 -39.81
C VAL A 51 5.35 -2.37 -38.93
N LYS A 52 4.33 -3.08 -39.40
CA LYS A 52 3.11 -3.34 -38.62
C LYS A 52 3.39 -4.26 -37.43
N ASP A 53 4.17 -5.32 -37.61
CA ASP A 53 4.54 -6.25 -36.53
C ASP A 53 5.35 -5.55 -35.44
N ILE A 54 6.32 -4.70 -35.81
CA ILE A 54 7.06 -3.86 -34.86
C ILE A 54 6.09 -2.96 -34.08
N PHE A 55 5.19 -2.28 -34.80
CA PHE A 55 4.23 -1.39 -34.17
C PHE A 55 3.27 -2.12 -33.21
N GLU A 56 2.83 -3.33 -33.58
CA GLU A 56 2.00 -4.17 -32.72
C GLU A 56 2.76 -4.61 -31.46
N GLY A 57 4.05 -4.95 -31.58
CA GLY A 57 4.94 -5.21 -30.44
C GLY A 57 5.02 -4.03 -29.48
N ILE A 58 5.35 -2.83 -29.98
CA ILE A 58 5.43 -1.60 -29.17
C ILE A 58 4.12 -1.32 -28.42
N VAL A 59 2.98 -1.49 -29.10
CA VAL A 59 1.66 -1.29 -28.49
C VAL A 59 1.37 -2.34 -27.43
N SER A 60 1.75 -3.59 -27.65
CA SER A 60 1.60 -4.68 -26.69
C SER A 60 2.44 -4.42 -25.44
N ASP A 61 3.72 -4.09 -25.60
CA ASP A 61 4.64 -3.82 -24.51
C ASP A 61 4.11 -2.71 -23.60
N ARG A 62 3.59 -1.61 -24.19
CA ARG A 62 2.96 -0.54 -23.41
C ARG A 62 1.75 -1.04 -22.60
N ILE A 63 0.93 -1.92 -23.17
CA ILE A 63 -0.25 -2.45 -22.47
C ILE A 63 0.17 -3.35 -21.32
N ASP A 64 1.21 -4.15 -21.50
CA ASP A 64 1.72 -5.05 -20.47
C ASP A 64 2.44 -4.28 -19.36
N GLU A 65 3.26 -3.27 -19.68
CA GLU A 65 3.82 -2.33 -18.70
C GLU A 65 2.73 -1.62 -17.88
N GLU A 66 1.68 -1.11 -18.53
CA GLU A 66 0.54 -0.47 -17.84
C GLU A 66 -0.22 -1.46 -16.94
N ARG A 67 -0.25 -2.75 -17.29
CA ARG A 67 -0.87 -3.81 -16.48
C ARG A 67 -0.02 -4.14 -15.27
N GLU A 68 1.28 -4.36 -15.46
CA GLU A 68 2.22 -4.65 -14.37
C GLU A 68 2.27 -3.53 -13.35
N GLN A 69 2.30 -2.27 -13.80
CA GLN A 69 2.26 -1.11 -12.89
C GLN A 69 0.98 -1.09 -12.05
N LYS A 70 -0.19 -1.40 -12.65
CA LYS A 70 -1.45 -1.49 -11.90
C LYS A 70 -1.43 -2.63 -10.88
N GLU A 71 -0.90 -3.80 -11.24
CA GLU A 71 -0.77 -4.92 -10.32
C GLU A 71 0.17 -4.61 -9.16
N GLN A 72 1.28 -3.92 -9.43
CA GLN A 72 2.21 -3.45 -8.39
C GLN A 72 1.53 -2.46 -7.46
N GLN A 73 0.80 -1.48 -7.99
CA GLN A 73 0.03 -0.52 -7.19
C GLN A 73 -1.04 -1.21 -6.32
N LEU A 74 -1.73 -2.21 -6.85
CA LEU A 74 -2.69 -3.01 -6.09
C LEU A 74 -2.01 -3.78 -4.95
N ARG A 75 -0.89 -4.45 -5.24
CA ARG A 75 -0.09 -5.16 -4.20
C ARG A 75 0.40 -4.20 -3.11
N GLU A 76 0.87 -3.01 -3.48
CA GLU A 76 1.30 -2.00 -2.52
C GLU A 76 0.13 -1.50 -1.65
N PHE A 77 -1.03 -1.27 -2.26
CA PHE A 77 -2.23 -0.86 -1.54
C PHE A 77 -2.71 -1.94 -0.56
N GLU A 78 -2.71 -3.21 -0.97
CA GLU A 78 -3.03 -4.33 -0.08
C GLU A 78 -2.05 -4.45 1.08
N LEU A 79 -0.74 -4.29 0.82
CA LEU A 79 0.28 -4.26 1.87
C LEU A 79 0.08 -3.11 2.84
N GLN A 80 -0.26 -1.90 2.35
CA GLN A 80 -0.58 -0.77 3.22
C GLN A 80 -1.81 -1.06 4.07
N LYS A 81 -2.88 -1.64 3.50
CA LYS A 81 -4.07 -2.03 4.26
C LYS A 81 -3.74 -3.03 5.37
N ILE A 82 -2.90 -4.02 5.08
CA ILE A 82 -2.44 -5.01 6.08
C ILE A 82 -1.58 -4.32 7.16
N ARG A 83 -0.72 -3.37 6.80
CA ARG A 83 0.08 -2.59 7.77
C ARG A 83 -0.82 -1.78 8.70
N LEU A 84 -1.79 -1.03 8.16
CA LEU A 84 -2.76 -0.28 8.96
C LEU A 84 -3.60 -1.20 9.85
N GLN A 85 -4.05 -2.36 9.36
CA GLN A 85 -4.78 -3.32 10.18
C GLN A 85 -3.92 -3.86 11.33
N ASN A 86 -2.66 -4.22 11.07
CA ASN A 86 -1.74 -4.67 12.10
C ASN A 86 -1.42 -3.57 13.11
N GLU A 87 -1.23 -2.33 12.67
CA GLU A 87 -1.02 -1.19 13.57
C GLU A 87 -2.26 -0.93 14.42
N THR A 88 -3.46 -0.99 13.82
CA THR A 88 -4.73 -0.87 14.56
C THR A 88 -4.87 -2.01 15.56
N GLN A 89 -4.55 -3.26 15.19
CA GLN A 89 -4.56 -4.40 16.11
C GLN A 89 -3.49 -4.29 17.20
N ARG A 90 -2.33 -3.68 16.94
CA ARG A 90 -1.32 -3.39 17.98
C ARG A 90 -1.81 -2.33 18.95
N VAL A 91 -2.44 -1.27 18.45
CA VAL A 91 -3.06 -0.22 19.27
C VAL A 91 -4.23 -0.78 20.09
N VAL A 92 -5.07 -1.62 19.49
CA VAL A 92 -6.19 -2.28 20.18
C VAL A 92 -5.70 -3.39 21.13
N GLY A 93 -4.63 -4.10 20.80
CA GLY A 93 -3.98 -5.08 21.69
C GLY A 93 -3.37 -4.42 22.92
N LEU A 94 -2.89 -3.17 22.80
CA LEU A 94 -2.50 -2.34 23.94
C LEU A 94 -3.69 -1.72 24.68
N GLN A 95 -4.84 -1.55 24.01
CA GLN A 95 -6.09 -1.11 24.61
C GLN A 95 -6.90 -2.31 25.09
N THR A 96 -6.55 -2.73 26.30
CA THR A 96 -7.43 -3.51 27.18
C THR A 96 -8.91 -3.20 26.95
N PRO A 97 -9.76 -4.22 26.69
CA PRO A 97 -11.16 -4.00 26.38
C PRO A 97 -11.79 -3.17 27.51
N PRO A 98 -12.59 -2.13 27.19
CA PRO A 98 -13.22 -1.26 28.19
C PRO A 98 -13.98 -2.02 29.28
N GLN A 99 -14.45 -3.22 28.92
CA GLN A 99 -15.16 -4.16 29.78
C GLN A 99 -14.27 -4.73 30.89
N ALA A 100 -12.99 -5.07 30.62
CA ALA A 100 -12.05 -5.53 31.63
C ALA A 100 -11.70 -4.41 32.63
N LYS A 101 -11.55 -3.16 32.16
CA LYS A 101 -11.36 -1.99 33.03
C LYS A 101 -12.55 -1.76 33.96
N LEU A 102 -13.77 -1.89 33.44
CA LEU A 102 -14.99 -1.69 34.20
C LEU A 102 -15.23 -2.81 35.23
N GLU A 103 -14.99 -4.06 34.85
CA GLU A 103 -15.09 -5.22 35.75
C GLU A 103 -14.04 -5.18 36.86
N LEU A 104 -12.81 -4.78 36.54
CA LEU A 104 -11.74 -4.65 37.53
C LEU A 104 -12.05 -3.54 38.55
N LYS A 105 -12.55 -2.37 38.12
CA LYS A 105 -12.97 -1.28 39.02
C LYS A 105 -14.14 -1.67 39.94
N LYS A 106 -15.03 -2.57 39.50
CA LYS A 106 -16.14 -3.06 40.34
C LYS A 106 -15.69 -4.10 41.37
N ARG A 107 -14.67 -4.90 41.04
CA ARG A 107 -14.21 -6.03 41.87
C ARG A 107 -13.06 -5.68 42.81
N LEU A 108 -12.27 -4.66 42.50
CA LEU A 108 -11.20 -4.21 43.38
C LEU A 108 -11.75 -3.27 44.47
N PRO A 109 -11.35 -3.48 45.74
CA PRO A 109 -11.56 -2.48 46.77
C PRO A 109 -10.81 -1.19 46.41
N THR A 110 -11.39 -0.04 46.75
CA THR A 110 -10.66 1.24 46.71
C THR A 110 -9.53 1.20 47.73
N PHE A 111 -8.28 1.30 47.26
CA PHE A 111 -7.11 1.29 48.14
C PHE A 111 -6.94 2.64 48.84
N ASN A 112 -6.84 2.61 50.16
CA ASN A 112 -6.47 3.73 51.00
C ASN A 112 -5.09 3.49 51.61
N SER A 113 -4.08 4.28 51.22
CA SER A 113 -2.72 4.13 51.73
C SER A 113 -2.55 4.41 53.22
N GLU A 114 -3.50 5.08 53.87
CA GLU A 114 -3.45 5.39 55.31
C GLU A 114 -3.99 4.25 56.19
N VAL A 115 -4.83 3.38 55.63
CA VAL A 115 -5.60 2.38 56.39
C VAL A 115 -5.39 0.95 55.87
N ASP A 116 -5.20 0.78 54.57
CA ASP A 116 -5.17 -0.53 53.93
C ASP A 116 -3.76 -1.11 53.84
N ASN A 117 -3.69 -2.43 54.02
CA ASN A 117 -2.45 -3.17 53.85
C ASN A 117 -2.13 -3.35 52.34
N MET A 118 -1.00 -2.79 51.92
CA MET A 118 -0.50 -2.87 50.54
C MET A 118 -0.32 -4.32 50.05
N ASP A 119 0.23 -5.21 50.87
CA ASP A 119 0.48 -6.61 50.48
C ASP A 119 -0.83 -7.35 50.20
N LEU A 120 -1.87 -7.07 51.00
CA LEU A 120 -3.20 -7.63 50.80
C LEU A 120 -3.84 -7.10 49.51
N PHE A 121 -3.70 -5.80 49.25
CA PHE A 121 -4.19 -5.18 48.02
C PHE A 121 -3.52 -5.78 46.78
N LEU A 122 -2.19 -5.91 46.77
CA LEU A 122 -1.43 -6.49 45.67
C LEU A 122 -1.77 -7.97 45.44
N THR A 123 -1.99 -8.74 46.52
CA THR A 123 -2.41 -10.13 46.43
C THR A 123 -3.80 -10.27 45.80
N LEU A 124 -4.75 -9.44 46.20
CA LEU A 124 -6.10 -9.42 45.63
C LEU A 124 -6.05 -8.96 44.17
N PHE A 125 -5.29 -7.92 43.85
CA PHE A 125 -5.07 -7.43 42.50
C PHE A 125 -4.54 -8.51 41.57
N GLY A 126 -3.43 -9.17 41.94
CA GLY A 126 -2.85 -10.25 41.14
C GLY A 126 -3.82 -11.42 40.93
N ARG A 127 -4.64 -11.76 41.93
CA ARG A 127 -5.69 -12.78 41.80
C ARG A 127 -6.79 -12.36 40.81
N GLN A 128 -7.24 -11.11 40.83
CA GLN A 128 -8.26 -10.62 39.89
C GLN A 128 -7.73 -10.56 38.47
N MET A 129 -6.48 -10.13 38.28
CA MET A 129 -5.85 -10.08 36.95
C MET A 129 -5.73 -11.48 36.33
N LYS A 130 -5.37 -12.49 37.14
CA LYS A 130 -5.36 -13.90 36.72
C LYS A 130 -6.76 -14.45 36.41
N LEU A 131 -7.79 -14.05 37.16
CA LEU A 131 -9.18 -14.46 36.90
C LEU A 131 -9.74 -13.88 35.60
N LEU A 132 -9.24 -12.74 35.16
CA LEU A 132 -9.63 -12.07 33.92
C LEU A 132 -8.79 -12.50 32.71
N ASP A 133 -7.86 -13.45 32.89
CA ASP A 133 -6.90 -13.91 31.87
C ASP A 133 -6.16 -12.74 31.19
N LEU A 134 -5.81 -11.72 31.98
CA LEU A 134 -5.08 -10.55 31.49
C LEU A 134 -3.58 -10.84 31.53
N GLY A 135 -2.93 -10.67 30.39
CA GLY A 135 -1.47 -10.82 30.24
C GLY A 135 -0.69 -9.95 31.23
N GLU A 136 0.45 -10.46 31.70
CA GLU A 136 1.32 -9.81 32.70
C GLU A 136 1.83 -8.43 32.23
N ASP A 137 1.92 -8.23 30.92
CA ASP A 137 2.25 -6.96 30.25
C ASP A 137 1.26 -5.84 30.58
N LEU A 138 0.04 -6.17 30.97
CA LEU A 138 -1.02 -5.22 31.29
C LEU A 138 -1.12 -4.91 32.80
N TRP A 139 -0.40 -5.64 33.66
CA TRP A 139 -0.53 -5.50 35.12
C TRP A 139 -0.06 -4.15 35.64
N VAL A 140 1.10 -3.70 35.16
CA VAL A 140 1.71 -2.42 35.57
C VAL A 140 0.86 -1.21 35.15
N PRO A 141 0.37 -1.11 33.89
CA PRO A 141 -0.57 -0.05 33.52
C PRO A 141 -1.80 0.01 34.42
N TYR A 142 -2.41 -1.11 34.78
CA TYR A 142 -3.61 -1.15 35.62
C TYR A 142 -3.36 -0.70 37.06
N LEU A 143 -2.18 -1.00 37.61
CA LEU A 143 -1.79 -0.56 38.95
C LEU A 143 -1.56 0.96 39.02
N MET A 144 -1.25 1.60 37.89
CA MET A 144 -1.03 3.05 37.80
C MET A 144 -2.32 3.88 37.59
N VAL A 145 -3.40 3.26 37.09
CA VAL A 145 -4.69 3.95 36.87
C VAL A 145 -5.40 4.49 38.15
N PRO A 146 -5.23 3.94 39.37
CA PRO A 146 -5.96 4.42 40.54
C PRO A 146 -5.34 5.67 41.21
N TYR A 147 -4.28 6.27 40.68
CA TYR A 147 -3.77 7.55 41.19
C TYR A 147 -4.30 8.71 40.36
N PRO A 148 -5.34 9.44 40.82
CA PRO A 148 -5.57 10.78 40.31
C PRO A 148 -4.36 11.62 40.72
N VAL A 149 -3.65 12.15 39.73
CA VAL A 149 -2.66 13.21 39.95
C VAL A 149 -3.43 14.38 40.55
N MET A 150 -3.28 14.62 41.85
CA MET A 150 -3.65 15.89 42.48
C MET A 150 -2.61 16.95 42.15
#